data_AF-A0A1Q8L8A5-F1
#
_entry.id   AF-A0A1Q8L8A5-F1
#
_cell.length_a   1.000
_cell.length_b   1.000
_cell.length_c   1.000
_cell.angle_alpha   90.00
_cell.angle_beta   90.00
_cell.angle_gamma   90.00
#
_symmetry.space_group_name_H-M   'P 1'
#
loop_
_entity.id
_entity.type
_entity.pdbx_description
1 polymer ?
#
loop_
_entity_poly.entity_id
_entity_poly.type
_entity_poly.pdbx_seq_one_letter_code
_entity_poly.pdbx_strand_id
1 'polypeptide(L)'
;MILPVAVARGVAEGDVDRVYRRWARSRIVAGSTLRTAAGVVEVVAVEEVDPAAITDDDARAAGEQSADRVRRAFRGAPSDPVFRIRLRFAGTDPRESLREATGDLDDVVATLDRMDRRSRRGPWTRPTLRLVAELPGVRAAELAERAGRDTLAFKRDVRALKELGLTESLETGYRLSPPPRGRAARPSMIADCGACSAGPSPRHSPHGDHRAGRCERVESARGRERVVSTLVTHASGVRAGDRTDRWVADAGRGPRRA
;
A
#
# COMPACT_ATOMS: atom_id res chain seq x y z
N MET A 1 -18.36 4.72 -8.97
CA MET A 1 -19.14 3.91 -8.02
C MET A 1 -18.18 3.16 -7.12
N ILE A 2 -18.56 2.93 -5.87
CA ILE A 2 -17.78 2.10 -4.93
C ILE A 2 -18.49 0.74 -4.80
N LEU A 3 -17.72 -0.33 -4.89
CA LEU A 3 -18.19 -1.69 -4.62
C LEU A 3 -17.77 -2.09 -3.20
N PRO A 4 -18.70 -2.58 -2.35
CA PRO A 4 -18.33 -3.20 -1.07
C PRO A 4 -17.36 -4.36 -1.29
N VAL A 5 -16.48 -4.59 -0.31
CA VAL A 5 -15.44 -5.64 -0.41
C VAL A 5 -16.04 -7.01 -0.66
N ALA A 6 -17.15 -7.36 0.01
CA ALA A 6 -17.83 -8.63 -0.18
C ALA A 6 -18.32 -8.82 -1.63
N VAL A 7 -18.96 -7.80 -2.20
CA VAL A 7 -19.43 -7.82 -3.60
C VAL A 7 -18.25 -7.94 -4.57
N ALA A 8 -17.17 -7.20 -4.33
CA ALA A 8 -15.99 -7.27 -5.18
C ALA A 8 -15.33 -8.66 -5.17
N ARG A 9 -15.29 -9.33 -4.00
CA ARG A 9 -14.80 -10.72 -3.89
C ARG A 9 -15.72 -11.70 -4.61
N GLY A 10 -17.03 -11.60 -4.40
CA GLY A 10 -17.99 -12.45 -5.12
C GLY A 10 -17.88 -12.30 -6.64
N VAL A 11 -17.57 -11.09 -7.15
CA VAL A 11 -17.30 -10.92 -8.59
C VAL A 11 -16.01 -11.60 -9.03
N ALA A 12 -14.96 -11.56 -8.21
CA ALA A 12 -13.70 -12.25 -8.50
C ALA A 12 -13.84 -13.78 -8.43
N GLU A 13 -14.67 -14.29 -7.53
CA GLU A 13 -14.98 -15.72 -7.35
C GLU A 13 -15.98 -16.23 -8.41
N GLY A 14 -16.72 -15.33 -9.05
CA GLY A 14 -17.73 -15.65 -10.07
C GLY A 14 -19.15 -15.85 -9.51
N ASP A 15 -19.33 -15.72 -8.20
CA ASP A 15 -20.61 -15.84 -7.52
C ASP A 15 -21.52 -14.62 -7.72
N VAL A 16 -20.94 -13.47 -8.06
CA VAL A 16 -21.66 -12.21 -8.28
C VAL A 16 -21.36 -11.65 -9.67
N ASP A 17 -22.39 -11.40 -10.47
CA ASP A 17 -22.26 -10.87 -11.83
C ASP A 17 -23.00 -9.54 -12.05
N ARG A 18 -23.76 -9.06 -11.05
CA ARG A 18 -24.55 -7.84 -11.16
C ARG A 18 -24.65 -7.07 -9.86
N VAL A 19 -24.95 -5.78 -9.96
CA VAL A 19 -25.34 -4.95 -8.82
C VAL A 19 -26.49 -4.04 -9.20
N TYR A 20 -27.33 -3.70 -8.22
CA TYR A 20 -28.44 -2.77 -8.39
C TYR A 20 -28.15 -1.44 -7.69
N ARG A 21 -28.44 -0.33 -8.37
CA ARG A 21 -28.24 1.03 -7.84
C ARG A 21 -29.38 1.94 -8.26
N ARG A 22 -29.86 2.76 -7.33
CA ARG A 22 -30.86 3.79 -7.56
C ARG A 22 -30.18 5.15 -7.66
N TRP A 23 -30.27 5.83 -8.79
CA TRP A 23 -29.64 7.13 -9.02
C TRP A 23 -30.48 7.99 -9.96
N ALA A 24 -30.55 9.30 -9.74
CA ALA A 24 -31.18 10.23 -10.69
C ALA A 24 -30.51 10.19 -12.09
N ARG A 25 -29.19 9.95 -12.17
CA ARG A 25 -28.45 9.78 -13.44
C ARG A 25 -27.29 8.79 -13.25
N SER A 26 -27.14 7.85 -14.18
CA SER A 26 -25.94 7.01 -14.25
C SER A 26 -24.77 7.79 -14.83
N ARG A 27 -23.65 7.81 -14.11
CA ARG A 27 -22.35 8.31 -14.60
C ARG A 27 -21.40 7.19 -15.03
N ILE A 28 -21.93 5.97 -15.15
CA ILE A 28 -21.15 4.76 -15.43
C ILE A 28 -21.46 4.33 -16.84
N VAL A 29 -20.41 3.99 -17.57
CA VAL A 29 -20.48 3.57 -18.98
C VAL A 29 -20.06 2.11 -19.05
N ALA A 30 -20.74 1.33 -19.90
CA ALA A 30 -20.30 -0.01 -20.25
C ALA A 30 -18.88 0.03 -20.84
N GLY A 31 -18.08 -0.99 -20.57
CA GLY A 31 -16.65 -1.06 -20.88
C GLY A 31 -15.74 -0.31 -19.91
N SER A 32 -16.28 0.42 -18.92
CA SER A 32 -15.44 1.06 -17.90
C SER A 32 -14.96 0.05 -16.85
N THR A 33 -13.75 0.28 -16.31
CA THR A 33 -13.16 -0.57 -15.28
C THR A 33 -13.11 0.13 -13.92
N LEU A 34 -13.41 -0.62 -12.86
CA LEU A 34 -13.27 -0.20 -11.47
C LEU A 34 -12.17 -1.00 -10.79
N ARG A 35 -11.27 -0.31 -10.09
CA ARG A 35 -10.31 -0.94 -9.20
C ARG A 35 -10.96 -1.18 -7.85
N THR A 36 -10.86 -2.41 -7.35
CA THR A 36 -11.45 -2.85 -6.08
C THR A 36 -10.40 -3.51 -5.20
N ALA A 37 -10.76 -3.83 -3.95
CA ALA A 37 -9.88 -4.59 -3.06
C ALA A 37 -9.65 -6.05 -3.51
N ALA A 38 -10.45 -6.57 -4.44
CA ALA A 38 -10.35 -7.94 -4.94
C ALA A 38 -9.79 -8.02 -6.37
N GLY A 39 -9.35 -6.89 -6.95
CA GLY A 39 -8.86 -6.81 -8.32
C GLY A 39 -9.59 -5.79 -9.18
N VAL A 40 -9.46 -5.94 -10.49
CA VAL A 40 -10.13 -5.09 -11.48
C VAL A 40 -11.46 -5.72 -11.88
N VAL A 41 -12.53 -4.92 -11.79
CA VAL A 41 -13.87 -5.30 -12.22
C VAL A 41 -14.27 -4.43 -13.40
N GLU A 42 -14.76 -5.03 -14.47
CA GLU A 42 -15.29 -4.32 -15.63
C GLU A 42 -16.82 -4.25 -15.58
N VAL A 43 -17.36 -3.11 -15.96
CA VAL A 43 -18.79 -2.92 -16.19
C VAL A 43 -19.13 -3.38 -17.60
N VAL A 44 -19.87 -4.47 -17.70
CA VAL A 44 -20.26 -5.05 -19.00
C VAL A 44 -21.49 -4.36 -19.57
N ALA A 45 -22.45 -4.01 -18.72
CA ALA A 45 -23.68 -3.34 -19.14
C ALA A 45 -24.28 -2.51 -18.00
N VAL A 46 -25.04 -1.48 -18.37
CA VAL A 46 -25.84 -0.66 -17.46
C VAL A 46 -27.21 -0.50 -18.09
N GLU A 47 -28.24 -1.00 -17.40
CA GLU A 47 -29.61 -1.04 -17.91
C GLU A 47 -30.55 -0.51 -16.83
N GLU A 48 -31.50 0.34 -17.21
CA GLU A 48 -32.58 0.72 -16.31
C GLU A 48 -33.58 -0.43 -16.18
N VAL A 49 -34.02 -0.73 -14.97
CA VAL A 49 -34.92 -1.85 -14.65
C VAL A 49 -35.97 -1.42 -13.65
N ASP A 50 -37.15 -2.05 -13.74
CA ASP A 50 -38.17 -1.92 -12.71
C ASP A 50 -37.74 -2.65 -11.43
N PRO A 51 -37.67 -1.97 -10.27
CA PRO A 51 -37.41 -2.60 -8.97
C PRO A 51 -38.33 -3.78 -8.63
N ALA A 52 -39.58 -3.76 -9.10
CA ALA A 52 -40.55 -4.82 -8.85
C ALA A 52 -40.19 -6.11 -9.61
N ALA A 53 -39.52 -6.00 -10.76
CA ALA A 53 -39.14 -7.14 -11.59
C ALA A 53 -37.88 -7.87 -11.10
N ILE A 54 -37.17 -7.35 -10.10
CA ILE A 54 -35.99 -8.01 -9.51
C ILE A 54 -36.44 -9.30 -8.81
N THR A 55 -35.89 -10.43 -9.23
CA THR A 55 -36.18 -11.76 -8.66
C THR A 55 -35.22 -12.12 -7.52
N ASP A 56 -35.52 -13.19 -6.78
CA ASP A 56 -34.57 -13.71 -5.78
C ASP A 56 -33.31 -14.31 -6.43
N ASP A 57 -33.42 -14.84 -7.66
CA ASP A 57 -32.27 -15.27 -8.45
C ASP A 57 -31.36 -14.10 -8.82
N ASP A 58 -31.96 -12.99 -9.25
CA ASP A 58 -31.23 -11.74 -9.48
C ASP A 58 -30.54 -11.22 -8.22
N ALA A 59 -31.21 -11.35 -7.07
CA ALA A 59 -30.63 -10.95 -5.79
C ALA A 59 -29.42 -11.82 -5.44
N ARG A 60 -29.53 -13.15 -5.62
CA ARG A 60 -28.41 -14.09 -5.41
C ARG A 60 -27.23 -13.77 -6.31
N ALA A 61 -27.49 -13.54 -7.60
CA ALA A 61 -26.48 -13.11 -8.57
C ALA A 61 -25.88 -11.73 -8.27
N ALA A 62 -26.52 -10.94 -7.39
CA ALA A 62 -26.01 -9.67 -6.87
C ALA A 62 -25.33 -9.77 -5.49
N GLY A 63 -25.20 -10.98 -4.94
CA GLY A 63 -24.62 -11.23 -3.61
C GLY A 63 -25.59 -10.93 -2.45
N GLU A 64 -26.89 -10.86 -2.71
CA GLU A 64 -27.95 -10.64 -1.72
C GLU A 64 -28.84 -11.88 -1.56
N GLN A 65 -29.48 -12.01 -0.40
CA GLN A 65 -30.28 -13.21 -0.08
C GLN A 65 -31.68 -13.21 -0.73
N SER A 66 -32.22 -12.03 -1.03
CA SER A 66 -33.55 -11.88 -1.63
C SER A 66 -33.77 -10.53 -2.31
N ALA A 67 -34.72 -10.47 -3.23
CA ALA A 67 -35.11 -9.26 -3.96
C ALA A 67 -35.52 -8.13 -3.00
N ASP A 68 -36.20 -8.48 -1.90
CA ASP A 68 -36.61 -7.51 -0.90
C ASP A 68 -35.42 -6.88 -0.17
N ARG A 69 -34.33 -7.60 0.05
CA ARG A 69 -33.10 -7.02 0.61
C ARG A 69 -32.49 -6.02 -0.37
N VAL A 70 -32.45 -6.35 -1.66
CA VAL A 70 -31.99 -5.43 -2.71
C VAL A 70 -32.81 -4.14 -2.70
N ARG A 71 -34.15 -4.25 -2.66
CA ARG A 71 -35.06 -3.09 -2.64
C ARG A 71 -34.86 -2.22 -1.40
N ARG A 72 -34.69 -2.83 -0.22
CA ARG A 72 -34.41 -2.13 1.05
C ARG A 72 -33.02 -1.47 1.08
N ALA A 73 -32.07 -2.00 0.31
CA ALA A 73 -30.71 -1.47 0.22
C ALA A 73 -30.60 -0.23 -0.68
N PHE A 74 -31.63 0.10 -1.47
CA PHE A 74 -31.62 1.31 -2.29
C PHE A 74 -31.47 2.58 -1.47
N ARG A 75 -30.77 3.55 -2.06
CA ARG A 75 -30.53 4.89 -1.52
C ARG A 75 -30.86 5.88 -2.63
N GLY A 76 -31.47 7.02 -2.30
CA GLY A 76 -31.97 7.99 -3.27
C GLY A 76 -33.48 8.18 -3.19
N ALA A 77 -34.04 9.03 -4.05
CA ALA A 77 -35.47 9.32 -4.04
C ALA A 77 -36.27 8.13 -4.63
N PRO A 78 -37.49 7.83 -4.15
CA PRO A 78 -38.34 6.78 -4.71
C PRO A 78 -38.65 6.94 -6.21
N SER A 79 -38.58 8.18 -6.72
CA SER A 79 -38.74 8.51 -8.14
C SER A 79 -37.50 8.29 -8.99
N ASP A 80 -36.32 8.11 -8.37
CA ASP A 80 -35.07 7.90 -9.11
C ASP A 80 -35.07 6.52 -9.79
N PRO A 81 -34.59 6.41 -11.03
CA PRO A 81 -34.51 5.14 -11.73
C PRO A 81 -33.52 4.18 -11.05
N VAL A 82 -33.77 2.88 -11.25
CA VAL A 82 -32.92 1.80 -10.76
C VAL A 82 -32.19 1.17 -11.93
N PHE A 83 -30.88 1.05 -11.79
CA PHE A 83 -30.00 0.46 -12.78
C PHE A 83 -29.52 -0.91 -12.34
N ARG A 84 -29.65 -1.90 -13.22
CA ARG A 84 -28.93 -3.16 -13.20
C ARG A 84 -27.58 -2.96 -13.89
N ILE A 85 -26.51 -3.21 -13.17
CA ILE A 85 -25.14 -3.04 -13.65
C ILE A 85 -24.52 -4.43 -13.70
N ARG A 86 -24.24 -4.95 -14.90
CA ARG A 86 -23.54 -6.22 -15.07
C ARG A 86 -22.03 -6.01 -14.93
N LEU A 87 -21.40 -6.90 -14.19
CA LEU A 87 -20.00 -6.85 -13.82
C LEU A 87 -19.31 -8.14 -14.27
N ARG A 88 -18.04 -8.05 -14.60
CA ARG A 88 -17.17 -9.22 -14.75
C ARG A 88 -15.82 -8.95 -14.11
N PHE A 89 -15.20 -9.99 -13.59
CA PHE A 89 -13.81 -9.89 -13.19
C PHE A 89 -12.93 -9.69 -14.42
N ALA A 90 -12.13 -8.63 -14.42
CA ALA A 90 -11.25 -8.25 -15.53
C ALA A 90 -9.78 -8.58 -15.25
N GLY A 91 -9.50 -9.23 -14.11
CA GLY A 91 -8.17 -9.66 -13.70
C GLY A 91 -7.78 -9.16 -12.31
N THR A 92 -6.71 -9.74 -11.77
CA THR A 92 -6.09 -9.30 -10.53
C THR A 92 -5.71 -7.82 -10.63
N ASP A 93 -5.73 -7.10 -9.51
CA ASP A 93 -5.24 -5.72 -9.50
C ASP A 93 -3.81 -5.76 -10.04
N PRO A 94 -3.43 -4.94 -11.04
CA PRO A 94 -2.05 -4.83 -11.49
C PRO A 94 -1.05 -4.69 -10.33
N ARG A 95 -1.47 -4.25 -9.14
CA ARG A 95 -0.69 -4.24 -7.89
C ARG A 95 -0.31 -5.61 -7.33
N GLU A 96 -1.14 -6.65 -7.47
CA GLU A 96 -0.78 -8.01 -7.05
C GLU A 96 0.19 -8.63 -8.05
N SER A 97 -0.06 -8.43 -9.34
CA SER A 97 0.89 -8.80 -10.39
C SER A 97 2.19 -8.00 -10.32
N LEU A 98 2.19 -6.75 -9.82
CA LEU A 98 3.40 -5.97 -9.49
C LEU A 98 4.07 -6.38 -8.16
N ARG A 99 3.37 -7.10 -7.28
CA ARG A 99 4.01 -7.74 -6.10
C ARG A 99 4.77 -8.99 -6.51
N GLU A 100 4.26 -9.74 -7.49
CA GLU A 100 4.94 -10.90 -8.08
C GLU A 100 6.03 -10.48 -9.09
N ALA A 101 5.71 -9.48 -9.92
CA ALA A 101 6.63 -8.79 -10.80
C ALA A 101 6.95 -7.41 -10.20
N THR A 102 7.77 -7.40 -9.14
CA THR A 102 8.70 -6.27 -9.13
C THR A 102 9.50 -6.45 -10.42
N GLY A 103 9.44 -5.46 -11.31
CA GLY A 103 10.37 -5.39 -12.42
C GLY A 103 11.80 -5.55 -11.91
N ASP A 104 12.75 -5.68 -12.82
CA ASP A 104 14.15 -5.76 -12.43
C ASP A 104 14.45 -4.70 -11.36
N LEU A 105 15.24 -5.04 -10.34
CA LEU A 105 15.54 -4.12 -9.24
C LEU A 105 16.06 -2.79 -9.80
N ASP A 106 16.76 -2.86 -10.93
CA ASP A 106 17.26 -1.74 -11.71
C ASP A 106 16.12 -0.84 -12.25
N ASP A 107 14.99 -1.40 -12.70
CA ASP A 107 13.82 -0.64 -13.14
C ASP A 107 13.15 0.12 -11.98
N VAL A 108 13.07 -0.53 -10.82
CA VAL A 108 12.55 0.09 -9.60
C VAL A 108 13.45 1.25 -9.19
N VAL A 109 14.76 1.02 -9.11
CA VAL A 109 15.75 2.05 -8.79
C VAL A 109 15.69 3.21 -9.78
N ALA A 110 15.67 2.93 -11.09
CA ALA A 110 15.56 3.94 -12.12
C ALA A 110 14.25 4.75 -12.02
N THR A 111 13.15 4.11 -11.62
CA THR A 111 11.88 4.78 -11.37
C THR A 111 11.96 5.73 -10.19
N LEU A 112 12.54 5.30 -9.08
CA LEU A 112 12.75 6.15 -7.91
C LEU A 112 13.65 7.35 -8.24
N ASP A 113 14.71 7.13 -9.01
CA ASP A 113 15.62 8.20 -9.46
C ASP A 113 14.91 9.21 -10.38
N ARG A 114 13.99 8.75 -11.25
CA ARG A 114 13.16 9.66 -12.06
C ARG A 114 12.21 10.47 -11.19
N MET A 115 11.62 9.87 -10.16
CA MET A 115 10.71 10.55 -9.23
C MET A 115 11.44 11.61 -8.39
N ASP A 116 12.65 11.29 -7.93
CA ASP A 116 13.51 12.22 -7.19
C ASP A 116 13.99 13.38 -8.08
N ARG A 117 14.43 13.11 -9.32
CA ARG A 117 14.86 14.15 -10.28
C ARG A 117 13.75 15.14 -10.66
N ARG A 118 12.49 14.68 -10.72
CA ARG A 118 11.34 15.56 -11.04
C ARG A 118 10.89 16.40 -9.83
N SER A 119 11.39 16.09 -8.64
CA SER A 119 10.96 16.74 -7.41
C SER A 119 11.67 18.08 -7.21
N ARG A 120 10.91 19.16 -7.05
CA ARG A 120 11.47 20.50 -6.79
C ARG A 120 12.13 20.64 -5.41
N ARG A 121 11.89 19.69 -4.51
CA ARG A 121 12.42 19.65 -3.14
C ARG A 121 13.63 18.73 -2.99
N GLY A 122 14.13 18.17 -4.08
CA GLY A 122 15.18 17.16 -4.06
C GLY A 122 14.68 15.74 -3.75
N PRO A 123 15.62 14.80 -3.51
CA PRO A 123 15.31 13.39 -3.33
C PRO A 123 14.45 13.13 -2.09
N TRP A 124 13.36 12.38 -2.27
CA TRP A 124 12.39 12.10 -1.21
C TRP A 124 12.04 10.63 -1.09
N THR A 125 12.21 9.83 -2.16
CA THR A 125 11.77 8.44 -2.19
C THR A 125 12.53 7.58 -1.17
N ARG A 126 13.87 7.56 -1.23
CA ARG A 126 14.73 6.78 -0.32
C ARG A 126 14.62 7.22 1.15
N PRO A 127 14.62 8.53 1.49
CA PRO A 127 14.34 8.96 2.86
C PRO A 127 12.98 8.48 3.37
N THR A 128 11.93 8.53 2.54
CA THR A 128 10.58 8.09 2.94
C THR A 128 10.53 6.58 3.17
N LEU A 129 11.16 5.78 2.29
CA LEU A 129 11.23 4.32 2.46
C LEU A 129 12.01 3.94 3.72
N ARG A 130 13.12 4.64 4.02
CA ARG A 130 13.87 4.47 5.28
C ARG A 130 12.99 4.75 6.50
N LEU A 131 12.31 5.89 6.50
CA LEU A 131 11.46 6.30 7.61
C LEU A 131 10.32 5.29 7.88
N VAL A 132 9.71 4.76 6.81
CA VAL A 132 8.68 3.71 6.92
C VAL A 132 9.24 2.38 7.40
N ALA A 133 10.50 2.06 7.05
CA ALA A 133 11.18 0.85 7.51
C ALA A 133 11.54 0.92 9.00
N GLU A 134 11.98 2.08 9.47
CA GLU A 134 12.40 2.32 10.86
C GLU A 134 11.20 2.43 11.82
N LEU A 135 10.06 2.94 11.32
CA LEU A 135 8.88 3.25 12.13
C LEU A 135 7.61 2.60 11.55
N PRO A 136 7.55 1.25 11.46
CA PRO A 136 6.38 0.57 10.95
C PRO A 136 5.18 0.80 11.90
N GLY A 137 4.01 1.03 11.32
CA GLY A 137 2.77 1.21 12.09
C GLY A 137 2.58 2.59 12.74
N VAL A 138 3.51 3.53 12.53
CA VAL A 138 3.37 4.90 13.05
C VAL A 138 2.41 5.73 12.19
N ARG A 139 1.64 6.61 12.83
CA ARG A 139 0.63 7.44 12.16
C ARG A 139 1.27 8.30 11.07
N ALA A 140 0.56 8.43 9.94
CA ALA A 140 1.03 9.21 8.80
C ALA A 140 1.36 10.67 9.14
N ALA A 141 0.65 11.28 10.09
CA ALA A 141 0.90 12.65 10.53
C ALA A 141 2.26 12.78 11.23
N GLU A 142 2.60 11.84 12.11
CA GLU A 142 3.87 11.82 12.83
C GLU A 142 5.04 11.49 11.90
N LEU A 143 4.85 10.57 10.94
CA LEU A 143 5.84 10.32 9.90
C LEU A 143 6.05 11.55 9.01
N ALA A 144 4.98 12.29 8.69
CA ALA A 144 5.07 13.53 7.92
C ALA A 144 5.84 14.61 8.70
N GLU A 145 5.57 14.76 10.00
CA GLU A 145 6.29 15.68 10.88
C GLU A 145 7.79 15.37 10.93
N ARG A 146 8.16 14.11 11.14
CA ARG A 146 9.56 13.66 11.10
C ARG A 146 10.22 13.86 9.74
N ALA A 147 9.45 13.79 8.66
CA ALA A 147 9.92 14.09 7.32
C ALA A 147 9.99 15.60 7.01
N GLY A 148 9.53 16.48 7.92
CA GLY A 148 9.42 17.92 7.69
C GLY A 148 8.39 18.27 6.61
N ARG A 149 7.28 17.52 6.56
CA ARG A 149 6.31 17.56 5.46
C ARG A 149 4.89 17.79 5.97
N ASP A 150 4.11 18.45 5.13
CA ASP A 150 2.66 18.43 5.26
C ASP A 150 2.13 16.98 5.14
N THR A 151 1.14 16.65 5.97
CA THR A 151 0.58 15.29 6.06
C THR A 151 -0.08 14.85 4.76
N LEU A 152 -0.78 15.72 4.04
CA LEU A 152 -1.42 15.35 2.76
C LEU A 152 -0.37 15.13 1.68
N ALA A 153 0.66 15.96 1.63
CA ALA A 153 1.78 15.78 0.72
C ALA A 153 2.53 14.47 1.00
N PHE A 154 2.80 14.15 2.26
CA PHE A 154 3.41 12.88 2.65
C PHE A 154 2.53 11.67 2.28
N LYS A 155 1.21 11.76 2.49
CA LYS A 155 0.28 10.70 2.05
C LYS A 155 0.28 10.50 0.54
N ARG A 156 0.45 11.56 -0.25
CA ARG A 156 0.60 11.46 -1.72
C ARG A 156 1.88 10.74 -2.10
N ASP A 157 2.99 11.09 -1.44
CA ASP A 157 4.29 10.45 -1.61
C ASP A 157 4.22 8.94 -1.31
N VAL A 158 3.67 8.57 -0.16
CA VAL A 158 3.49 7.16 0.23
C VAL A 158 2.53 6.44 -0.72
N ARG A 159 1.49 7.11 -1.23
CA ARG A 159 0.60 6.53 -2.25
C ARG A 159 1.36 6.21 -3.53
N ALA A 160 2.22 7.09 -4.01
CA ALA A 160 3.06 6.83 -5.19
C ALA A 160 4.02 5.66 -4.95
N LEU A 161 4.62 5.55 -3.77
CA LEU A 161 5.46 4.39 -3.41
C LEU A 161 4.67 3.09 -3.28
N LYS A 162 3.42 3.16 -2.80
CA LYS A 162 2.48 2.02 -2.75
C LYS A 162 2.08 1.55 -4.14
N GLU A 163 1.98 2.45 -5.11
CA GLU A 163 1.71 2.10 -6.52
C GLU A 163 2.85 1.31 -7.15
N LEU A 164 4.09 1.48 -6.66
CA LEU A 164 5.27 0.69 -7.05
C LEU A 164 5.41 -0.62 -6.26
N GLY A 165 4.45 -0.96 -5.41
CA GLY A 165 4.50 -2.16 -4.57
C GLY A 165 5.46 -2.07 -3.38
N LEU A 166 6.10 -0.92 -3.11
CA LEU A 166 7.17 -0.78 -2.11
C LEU A 166 6.66 -0.58 -0.67
N THR A 167 5.42 -0.13 -0.51
CA THR A 167 4.82 0.12 0.82
C THR A 167 3.41 -0.43 0.89
N GLU A 168 2.98 -0.76 2.10
CA GLU A 168 1.62 -1.19 2.40
C GLU A 168 1.00 -0.35 3.51
N SER A 169 -0.31 -0.15 3.41
CA SER A 169 -1.09 0.60 4.40
C SER A 169 -1.60 -0.36 5.45
N LEU A 170 -1.38 -0.03 6.72
CA LEU A 170 -1.91 -0.74 7.87
C LEU A 170 -3.17 -0.03 8.37
N GLU A 171 -3.86 -0.64 9.33
CA GLU A 171 -4.93 0.02 10.08
C GLU A 171 -4.43 1.33 10.71
N THR A 172 -3.20 1.31 11.24
CA THR A 172 -2.46 2.51 11.65
C THR A 172 -1.12 2.55 10.93
N GLY A 173 -0.90 3.59 10.12
CA GLY A 173 0.41 3.84 9.52
C GLY A 173 0.75 3.01 8.28
N TYR A 174 2.04 2.80 8.08
CA TYR A 174 2.61 2.12 6.91
C TYR A 174 3.67 1.12 7.35
N ARG A 175 3.95 0.14 6.49
CA ARG A 175 5.18 -0.67 6.55
C ARG A 175 5.71 -0.92 5.14
N LEU A 176 6.95 -1.37 5.03
CA LEU A 176 7.48 -1.84 3.76
C LEU A 176 6.76 -3.11 3.33
N SER A 177 6.46 -3.22 2.04
CA SER A 177 5.94 -4.47 1.51
C SER A 177 7.00 -5.58 1.64
N PRO A 178 6.61 -6.80 2.06
CA PRO A 178 7.53 -7.94 2.03
C PRO A 178 7.98 -8.23 0.58
N PRO A 179 9.21 -8.73 0.37
CA PRO A 179 9.66 -9.12 -0.96
C PRO A 179 8.81 -10.28 -1.50
N PRO A 180 8.70 -10.44 -2.83
CA PRO A 180 8.07 -11.62 -3.43
C PRO A 180 8.72 -12.90 -2.90
N ARG A 181 7.89 -13.92 -2.63
CA ARG A 181 8.35 -15.24 -2.22
C ARG A 181 9.26 -15.80 -3.33
N GLY A 182 10.54 -16.01 -3.01
CA GLY A 182 11.57 -16.43 -3.98
C GLY A 182 12.88 -15.62 -3.89
N ARG A 183 12.88 -14.46 -3.24
CA ARG A 183 14.11 -13.74 -2.87
C ARG A 183 14.38 -13.90 -1.37
N ALA A 184 15.52 -14.51 -1.04
CA ALA A 184 16.02 -14.62 0.33
C ALA A 184 16.06 -13.23 1.00
N ALA A 185 15.63 -13.19 2.26
CA ALA A 185 15.68 -12.00 3.09
C ALA A 185 17.10 -11.42 3.11
N ARG A 186 17.25 -10.14 2.74
CA ARG A 186 18.46 -9.39 3.08
C ARG A 186 18.11 -7.98 3.54
N PRO A 187 18.67 -7.54 4.68
CA PRO A 187 18.76 -6.12 5.00
C PRO A 187 19.77 -5.46 4.05
N SER A 188 19.60 -4.15 3.85
CA SER A 188 20.48 -3.24 3.10
C SER A 188 20.08 -2.93 1.63
N MET A 189 18.95 -2.23 1.46
CA MET A 189 18.82 -1.17 0.43
C MET A 189 19.20 0.22 1.00
N ILE A 190 19.74 0.26 2.22
CA ILE A 190 20.16 1.46 2.96
C ILE A 190 21.70 1.41 3.18
N ALA A 191 22.45 0.89 2.20
CA ALA A 191 23.88 1.13 2.16
C ALA A 191 24.12 2.41 1.36
N ASP A 192 24.84 3.34 2.00
CA ASP A 192 25.29 4.62 1.49
C ASP A 192 25.70 4.60 0.02
N CYS A 193 25.07 5.46 -0.79
CA CYS A 193 25.79 6.16 -1.85
C CYS A 193 26.22 7.51 -1.28
N GLY A 194 27.15 7.47 -0.33
CA GLY A 194 28.00 8.60 0.01
C GLY A 194 28.99 8.81 -1.13
N ALA A 195 29.04 10.06 -1.62
CA ALA A 195 30.00 10.61 -2.58
C ALA A 195 29.84 10.24 -4.08
N CYS A 196 29.31 11.19 -4.85
CA CYS A 196 29.99 11.76 -6.03
C CYS A 196 29.15 12.91 -6.62
N SER A 197 29.28 14.09 -6.03
CA SER A 197 28.98 15.36 -6.70
C SER A 197 30.02 16.40 -6.31
N ALA A 198 31.28 16.13 -6.67
CA ALA A 198 32.27 17.18 -6.85
C ALA A 198 31.89 17.98 -8.12
N GLY A 199 31.14 19.06 -7.92
CA GLY A 199 31.02 20.14 -8.91
C GLY A 199 32.27 21.03 -8.86
N PRO A 200 32.67 21.65 -9.99
CA PRO A 200 34.02 22.17 -10.18
C PRO A 200 34.28 23.46 -9.42
N SER A 201 35.42 23.50 -8.72
CA SER A 201 35.97 24.72 -8.10
C SER A 201 36.30 25.77 -9.17
N PRO A 202 36.15 27.08 -8.89
CA PRO A 202 36.38 28.13 -9.87
C PRO A 202 37.87 28.32 -10.17
N ARG A 203 38.16 28.64 -11.44
CA ARG A 203 39.47 28.95 -11.99
C ARG A 203 40.15 30.10 -11.22
N HIS A 204 41.40 29.90 -10.80
CA HIS A 204 42.34 30.96 -10.44
C HIS A 204 43.52 30.92 -11.41
N SER A 205 43.76 32.05 -12.08
CA SER A 205 44.99 32.33 -12.83
C SER A 205 46.10 32.76 -11.86
N PRO A 206 47.39 32.56 -12.19
CA PRO A 206 48.50 32.76 -11.27
C PRO A 206 49.08 34.16 -11.39
N HIS A 207 49.40 34.81 -10.26
CA HIS A 207 50.50 35.77 -10.16
C HIS A 207 50.87 36.03 -8.69
N GLY A 208 52.18 35.98 -8.38
CA GLY A 208 52.79 36.83 -7.36
C GLY A 208 53.14 36.22 -6.00
N ASP A 209 54.31 35.57 -5.95
CA ASP A 209 55.37 35.72 -4.93
C ASP A 209 55.05 36.35 -3.55
N HIS A 210 55.26 35.59 -2.45
CA HIS A 210 56.50 35.66 -1.63
C HIS A 210 56.39 35.00 -0.24
N ARG A 211 57.52 34.35 0.11
CA ARG A 211 58.13 34.11 1.44
C ARG A 211 57.49 33.15 2.46
N ALA A 212 58.12 31.98 2.50
CA ALA A 212 58.83 31.40 3.66
C ALA A 212 58.12 31.36 5.03
N GLY A 213 57.57 30.17 5.33
CA GLY A 213 57.32 29.69 6.69
C GLY A 213 57.60 28.19 6.74
N ARG A 214 58.77 27.82 7.24
CA ARG A 214 59.16 26.45 7.55
C ARG A 214 58.37 26.02 8.79
N CYS A 215 57.59 24.94 8.71
CA CYS A 215 57.10 24.23 9.89
C CYS A 215 57.12 22.73 9.64
N GLU A 216 57.67 22.04 10.62
CA GLU A 216 58.02 20.63 10.62
C GLU A 216 56.83 19.69 10.42
N ARG A 217 57.15 18.60 9.73
CA ARG A 217 56.41 17.35 9.69
C ARG A 217 56.39 16.76 11.10
N VAL A 218 55.22 16.79 11.74
CA VAL A 218 54.91 15.91 12.89
C VAL A 218 53.68 15.09 12.51
N GLU A 219 53.93 13.82 12.25
CA GLU A 219 52.92 12.77 12.20
C GLU A 219 52.23 12.68 13.57
N SER A 220 50.92 12.87 13.60
CA SER A 220 50.09 12.34 14.69
C SER A 220 48.67 12.12 14.18
N ALA A 221 48.46 10.92 13.67
CA ALA A 221 47.16 10.34 13.40
C ALA A 221 46.45 10.05 14.73
N ARG A 222 45.67 10.99 15.26
CA ARG A 222 44.66 10.72 16.30
C ARG A 222 43.48 11.67 16.17
N GLY A 223 42.39 11.18 15.57
CA GLY A 223 41.18 11.98 15.44
C GLY A 223 39.99 11.20 14.91
N ARG A 224 39.51 10.25 15.73
CA ARG A 224 38.15 9.66 15.69
C ARG A 224 37.93 8.57 14.63
N GLU A 225 38.12 7.32 15.05
CA GLU A 225 37.03 6.36 14.94
C GLU A 225 37.18 5.29 16.02
N ARG A 226 36.12 5.18 16.83
CA ARG A 226 36.03 4.32 17.99
C ARG A 226 35.69 2.91 17.55
N VAL A 227 36.52 1.96 17.98
CA VAL A 227 36.17 0.74 18.72
C VAL A 227 34.93 -0.01 18.20
N VAL A 228 35.11 -1.06 17.37
CA VAL A 228 35.25 -2.48 17.77
C VAL A 228 33.97 -3.00 18.46
N SER A 229 33.13 -3.71 17.71
CA SER A 229 32.96 -5.19 17.76
C SER A 229 32.60 -5.73 19.15
N THR A 230 31.53 -6.56 19.22
CA THR A 230 31.60 -8.00 19.57
C THR A 230 30.26 -8.54 20.14
N LEU A 231 29.71 -9.51 19.40
CA LEU A 231 28.96 -10.74 19.75
C LEU A 231 27.86 -10.76 20.86
N VAL A 232 26.77 -11.49 20.60
CA VAL A 232 26.49 -12.87 21.12
C VAL A 232 24.99 -13.23 21.00
N THR A 233 24.78 -14.39 20.40
CA THR A 233 23.77 -15.47 20.54
C THR A 233 22.74 -15.46 21.69
N HIS A 234 21.58 -16.10 21.43
CA HIS A 234 20.53 -16.72 22.31
C HIS A 234 19.14 -16.06 22.09
N ALA A 235 18.04 -16.76 21.81
CA ALA A 235 17.74 -18.19 21.96
C ALA A 235 16.67 -18.63 20.94
N SER A 236 16.95 -19.76 20.28
CA SER A 236 15.90 -20.71 19.90
C SER A 236 15.88 -21.80 20.96
N GLY A 237 14.68 -22.20 21.39
CA GLY A 237 14.46 -23.50 21.99
C GLY A 237 13.64 -23.49 23.27
N VAL A 238 12.31 -23.66 23.14
CA VAL A 238 11.59 -24.61 23.99
C VAL A 238 10.63 -25.41 23.09
N ARG A 239 10.66 -26.72 23.32
CA ARG A 239 9.98 -27.80 22.60
C ARG A 239 8.48 -27.89 22.94
N ALA A 240 7.83 -28.70 22.10
CA ALA A 240 6.50 -29.27 22.23
C ALA A 240 6.16 -29.91 23.59
N GLY A 241 4.85 -29.93 23.88
CA GLY A 241 4.17 -30.73 24.91
C GLY A 241 2.84 -30.05 25.27
N ASP A 242 1.74 -30.33 24.59
CA ASP A 242 0.77 -31.42 24.83
C ASP A 242 -0.44 -30.90 25.65
N ARG A 243 -1.66 -31.17 25.13
CA ARG A 243 -2.99 -31.10 25.78
C ARG A 243 -3.48 -29.71 26.24
N THR A 244 -4.73 -29.30 26.11
CA THR A 244 -6.00 -30.04 26.05
C THR A 244 -7.09 -29.10 25.56
N ASP A 245 -8.08 -29.69 24.90
CA ASP A 245 -9.42 -29.16 24.67
C ASP A 245 -10.00 -28.38 25.86
N ARG A 246 -10.61 -27.24 25.60
CA ARG A 246 -11.94 -26.97 26.15
C ARG A 246 -12.70 -25.90 25.36
N TRP A 247 -13.58 -26.42 24.52
CA TRP A 247 -14.87 -25.82 24.22
C TRP A 247 -15.60 -25.44 25.52
N VAL A 248 -16.05 -24.20 25.63
CA VAL A 248 -17.24 -23.87 26.41
C VAL A 248 -18.16 -23.07 25.50
N ALA A 249 -19.09 -23.80 24.90
CA ALA A 249 -20.39 -23.29 24.56
C ALA A 249 -21.14 -23.02 25.87
N ASP A 250 -21.78 -21.87 26.00
CA ASP A 250 -22.86 -21.70 26.97
C ASP A 250 -24.10 -21.23 26.22
N ALA A 251 -24.91 -22.21 25.84
CA ALA A 251 -26.27 -22.05 25.40
C ALA A 251 -27.16 -22.73 26.44
N GLY A 252 -27.90 -21.91 27.18
CA GLY A 252 -29.25 -22.17 27.63
C GLY A 252 -29.46 -23.28 28.68
N ARG A 253 -29.98 -22.85 29.84
CA ARG A 253 -31.20 -23.44 30.41
C ARG A 253 -31.72 -22.58 31.56
N GLY A 254 -32.96 -22.11 31.42
CA GLY A 254 -33.79 -21.75 32.57
C GLY A 254 -34.12 -22.97 33.42
N PRO A 255 -34.69 -22.76 34.61
CA PRO A 255 -36.06 -23.21 34.87
C PRO A 255 -36.88 -22.17 35.67
N ARG A 256 -38.14 -21.94 35.28
CA ARG A 256 -39.37 -22.41 35.95
C ARG A 256 -39.56 -21.97 37.41
N ARG A 257 -40.58 -21.10 37.56
CA ARG A 257 -41.66 -21.08 38.56
C ARG A 257 -41.30 -21.30 40.05
N ALA A 258 -41.60 -20.29 40.85
CA ALA A 258 -42.67 -20.37 41.84
C ALA A 258 -43.49 -19.07 41.75
#